data_AF-A0A9P1FP66-F1
#
_entry.id   AF-A0A9P1FP66-F1
#
_cell.length_a   1.000
_cell.length_b   1.000
_cell.length_c   1.000
_cell.angle_alpha   90.00
_cell.angle_beta   90.00
_cell.angle_gamma   90.00
#
_symmetry.space_group_name_H-M   'P 1'
#
loop_
_entity.id
_entity.type
_entity.pdbx_description
1 polymer ?
#
loop_
_entity_poly.entity_id
_entity_poly.type
_entity_poly.pdbx_seq_one_letter_code
_entity_poly.pdbx_strand_id
1 'polypeptide(L)'
;MQWLELIRKLNGDGNVFRTSVSLPPPGAVKMRLFGEPRTNCAGLVWDRSQVDLSEAYIWPSGYMAKTEFNLTHKGELVNGRSSALVTIDRLVECNRRGLTTNAETGELQEVADGATMNFNEINWPCKGTRGIVAVFVRSMELGRVLHALGVVALLDHALGLRLPLLLLDSEHPVCLLDNSILEAYLRQALPTHLERWPAVLVPRLPVDVSTMHFSDMEKLNIHAMYGLRRSSLWQLFAKYTDDPVRFHELLSAGLKACVALRNVPSAREIVRATSPLLLGFGKEETACHERRLMTEVLVLSETLPDGSDDLQVALGAEVMLMEFRSGQTKRRIDRAVEELGEWLRKVNSQCTLCDFFSWVETWKKEPTSRVSSFINGKAVANRADFLKHLKKLRDADDGESYVRELYEVVQALRSPCLRFHMLRDVLGLDRRFSRNVLHAIVCFAFDIFVPRPSSAFEVDESTRLEAEESGGLMGRRPSREILGVETPEDFSADPLGIETRLFRALYRENRSRKFS
;
A
#
# COMPACT_ATOMS: atom_id res chain seq x y z
N MET A 1 -5.42 -0.16 -17.96
CA MET A 1 -5.23 -1.54 -17.47
C MET A 1 -4.56 -1.43 -16.10
N GLN A 2 -5.05 -2.14 -15.09
CA GLN A 2 -4.47 -2.10 -13.75
C GLN A 2 -3.15 -2.86 -13.78
N TRP A 3 -2.04 -2.27 -13.35
CA TRP A 3 -0.71 -2.92 -13.39
C TRP A 3 -0.70 -4.28 -12.72
N LEU A 4 -1.44 -4.46 -11.63
CA LEU A 4 -1.57 -5.75 -10.95
C LEU A 4 -2.31 -6.80 -11.77
N GLU A 5 -3.34 -6.42 -12.53
CA GLU A 5 -4.01 -7.33 -13.44
C GLU A 5 -3.06 -7.76 -14.58
N LEU A 6 -2.31 -6.80 -15.13
CA LEU A 6 -1.28 -7.09 -16.13
C LEU A 6 -0.23 -8.06 -15.57
N ILE A 7 0.30 -7.78 -14.37
CA ILE A 7 1.27 -8.65 -13.71
C ILE A 7 0.68 -10.03 -13.46
N ARG A 8 -0.59 -10.14 -13.03
CA ARG A 8 -1.25 -11.44 -12.88
C ARG A 8 -1.34 -12.19 -14.21
N LYS A 9 -1.60 -11.50 -15.32
CA LYS A 9 -1.60 -12.11 -16.67
C LYS A 9 -0.19 -12.50 -17.13
N LEU A 10 0.82 -11.70 -16.80
CA LEU A 10 2.23 -11.99 -17.09
C LEU A 10 2.79 -13.12 -16.22
N ASN A 11 2.30 -13.27 -14.99
CA ASN A 11 2.73 -14.29 -14.02
C ASN A 11 1.96 -15.62 -14.17
N GLY A 12 0.71 -15.57 -14.66
CA GLY A 12 -0.25 -16.67 -14.54
C GLY A 12 -0.15 -17.77 -15.61
N ASP A 13 0.22 -18.98 -15.15
CA ASP A 13 -0.12 -20.36 -15.60
C ASP A 13 -0.20 -20.67 -17.10
N GLY A 14 0.41 -19.85 -17.95
CA GLY A 14 0.48 -20.08 -19.38
C GLY A 14 -0.81 -19.76 -20.16
N ASN A 15 -1.77 -19.07 -19.55
CA ASN A 15 -2.94 -18.56 -20.27
C ASN A 15 -2.52 -17.40 -21.16
N VAL A 16 -2.76 -17.57 -22.46
CA VAL A 16 -2.53 -16.53 -23.45
C VAL A 16 -3.53 -15.40 -23.25
N PHE A 17 -3.06 -14.16 -23.24
CA PHE A 17 -3.92 -12.97 -23.25
C PHE A 17 -3.52 -12.08 -24.42
N ARG A 18 -4.46 -11.37 -25.03
CA ARG A 18 -4.12 -10.42 -26.10
C ARG A 18 -3.79 -9.05 -25.52
N THR A 19 -2.75 -8.41 -26.06
CA THR A 19 -2.36 -7.05 -25.70
C THR A 19 -2.17 -6.20 -26.94
N SER A 20 -2.54 -4.92 -26.86
CA SER A 20 -2.34 -3.94 -27.94
C SER A 20 -1.05 -3.15 -27.68
N VAL A 21 -0.19 -3.09 -28.70
CA VAL A 21 1.08 -2.35 -28.70
C VAL A 21 1.20 -1.53 -29.99
N SER A 22 2.14 -0.59 -30.02
CA SER A 22 2.52 0.14 -31.23
C SER A 22 3.96 -0.19 -31.60
N LEU A 23 4.24 -0.30 -32.90
CA LEU A 23 5.59 -0.40 -33.43
C LEU A 23 6.01 0.97 -33.97
N PRO A 24 6.88 1.73 -33.28
CA PRO A 24 7.30 3.03 -33.77
C PRO A 24 8.25 2.90 -34.98
N PRO A 25 8.46 3.98 -35.76
CA PRO A 25 9.46 3.97 -36.83
C PRO A 25 10.89 3.88 -36.24
N PRO A 26 11.93 3.66 -37.07
CA PRO A 26 13.31 3.67 -36.61
C PRO A 26 13.65 4.94 -35.80
N GLY A 27 14.29 4.77 -34.64
CA GLY A 27 14.58 5.85 -33.69
C GLY A 27 13.39 6.27 -32.80
N ALA A 28 12.21 5.72 -33.05
CA ALA A 28 10.93 5.98 -32.39
C ALA A 28 10.43 7.44 -32.40
N VAL A 29 10.93 8.26 -33.32
CA VAL A 29 10.55 9.67 -33.45
C VAL A 29 9.39 9.83 -34.44
N LYS A 30 8.63 10.93 -34.33
CA LYS A 30 7.55 11.31 -35.26
C LYS A 30 6.36 10.35 -35.31
N MET A 31 6.12 9.54 -34.27
CA MET A 31 4.88 8.76 -34.14
C MET A 31 4.19 9.09 -32.81
N ARG A 32 2.88 9.33 -32.86
CA ARG A 32 2.05 9.33 -31.65
C ARG A 32 1.97 7.90 -31.14
N LEU A 33 2.16 7.67 -29.85
CA LEU A 33 1.91 6.36 -29.24
C LEU A 33 0.47 6.31 -28.68
N PHE A 34 -0.07 5.10 -28.57
CA PHE A 34 -1.37 4.84 -27.95
C PHE A 34 -1.41 5.40 -26.50
N GLY A 35 -2.58 5.90 -26.10
CA GLY A 35 -2.77 6.62 -24.82
C GLY A 35 -2.42 8.10 -24.89
N GLU A 36 -2.91 8.88 -23.92
CA GLU A 36 -2.64 10.32 -23.83
C GLU A 36 -1.43 10.57 -22.91
N PRO A 37 -0.41 11.35 -23.34
CA PRO A 37 0.76 11.65 -22.49
C PRO A 37 0.38 12.18 -21.11
N ARG A 38 -0.72 12.95 -21.03
CA ARG A 38 -1.25 13.59 -19.82
C ARG A 38 -1.79 12.60 -18.79
N THR A 39 -2.03 11.35 -19.17
CA THR A 39 -2.65 10.34 -18.31
C THR A 39 -1.62 9.44 -17.63
N ASN A 40 -0.75 9.98 -16.76
CA ASN A 40 0.25 9.22 -15.94
C ASN A 40 0.75 7.92 -16.59
N CYS A 41 1.15 8.00 -17.87
CA CYS A 41 1.23 6.81 -18.71
C CYS A 41 2.64 6.22 -18.62
N ALA A 42 2.74 5.06 -17.99
CA ALA A 42 3.86 4.15 -18.14
C ALA A 42 3.45 2.98 -19.04
N GLY A 43 4.40 2.40 -19.76
CA GLY A 43 4.15 1.24 -20.61
C GLY A 43 5.35 0.30 -20.67
N LEU A 44 5.14 -0.88 -21.24
CA LEU A 44 6.17 -1.89 -21.43
C LEU A 44 6.69 -1.87 -22.88
N VAL A 45 7.98 -2.17 -23.04
CA VAL A 45 8.64 -2.32 -24.34
C VAL A 45 8.98 -3.78 -24.56
N TRP A 46 8.60 -4.32 -25.72
CA TRP A 46 8.96 -5.66 -26.15
C TRP A 46 9.98 -5.64 -27.29
N ASP A 47 10.97 -6.53 -27.22
CA ASP A 47 11.82 -6.87 -28.35
C ASP A 47 11.02 -7.71 -29.35
N ARG A 48 10.78 -7.11 -30.52
CA ARG A 48 10.05 -7.73 -31.63
C ARG A 48 10.63 -9.09 -32.04
N SER A 49 11.94 -9.29 -31.91
CA SER A 49 12.60 -10.55 -32.30
C SER A 49 12.30 -11.72 -31.35
N GLN A 50 11.80 -11.42 -30.15
CA GLN A 50 11.54 -12.39 -29.09
C GLN A 50 10.06 -12.75 -28.94
N VAL A 51 9.19 -12.10 -29.71
CA VAL A 51 7.73 -12.25 -29.63
C VAL A 51 7.18 -12.97 -30.86
N ASP A 52 6.17 -13.81 -30.64
CA ASP A 52 5.50 -14.54 -31.73
C ASP A 52 4.32 -13.72 -32.27
N LEU A 53 4.50 -13.15 -33.46
CA LEU A 53 3.49 -12.32 -34.12
C LEU A 53 2.67 -13.09 -35.18
N SER A 54 2.78 -14.42 -35.25
CA SER A 54 2.09 -15.23 -36.27
C SER A 54 0.56 -15.09 -36.22
N GLU A 55 0.01 -14.92 -35.02
CA GLU A 55 -1.42 -14.70 -34.78
C GLU A 55 -1.78 -13.24 -34.48
N ALA A 56 -0.87 -12.30 -34.76
CA ALA A 56 -1.11 -10.87 -34.49
C ALA A 56 -2.07 -10.26 -35.52
N TYR A 57 -2.99 -9.44 -35.02
CA TYR A 57 -3.75 -8.52 -35.87
C TYR A 57 -3.00 -7.18 -35.92
N ILE A 58 -2.67 -6.74 -37.13
CA ILE A 58 -1.78 -5.61 -37.36
C ILE A 58 -2.49 -4.61 -38.26
N TRP A 59 -2.74 -3.42 -37.74
CA TRP A 59 -3.32 -2.31 -38.50
C TRP A 59 -2.25 -1.26 -38.82
N PRO A 60 -2.28 -0.67 -40.03
CA PRO A 60 -1.36 0.40 -40.39
C PRO A 60 -1.59 1.66 -39.55
N SER A 61 -0.59 2.54 -39.52
CA SER A 61 -0.70 3.84 -38.86
C SER A 61 -1.91 4.63 -39.35
N GLY A 62 -2.60 5.33 -38.43
CA GLY A 62 -3.78 6.14 -38.76
C GLY A 62 -5.09 5.35 -38.87
N TYR A 63 -5.05 4.02 -38.78
CA TYR A 63 -6.25 3.21 -38.77
C TYR A 63 -6.75 2.97 -37.33
N MET A 64 -7.95 3.47 -37.00
CA MET A 64 -8.53 3.32 -35.66
C MET A 64 -9.28 2.00 -35.52
N ALA A 65 -8.56 0.93 -35.20
CA ALA A 65 -9.13 -0.42 -35.16
C ALA A 65 -10.09 -0.66 -33.99
N LYS A 66 -9.96 0.10 -32.89
CA LYS A 66 -10.75 -0.07 -31.65
C LYS A 66 -10.93 -1.54 -31.29
N THR A 67 -9.82 -2.27 -31.21
CA THR A 67 -9.79 -3.73 -31.11
C THR A 67 -10.57 -4.26 -29.92
N GLU A 68 -10.68 -3.48 -28.85
CA GLU A 68 -11.45 -3.80 -27.66
C GLU A 68 -12.95 -4.06 -27.92
N PHE A 69 -13.51 -3.55 -29.02
CA PHE A 69 -14.91 -3.81 -29.41
C PHE A 69 -15.05 -4.87 -30.50
N ASN A 70 -13.95 -5.27 -31.12
CA ASN A 70 -13.95 -6.14 -32.30
C ASN A 70 -13.31 -7.51 -32.03
N LEU A 71 -13.04 -7.86 -30.78
CA LEU A 71 -12.52 -9.17 -30.39
C LEU A 71 -13.56 -9.94 -29.57
N THR A 72 -13.75 -11.22 -29.86
CA THR A 72 -14.51 -12.12 -28.98
C THR A 72 -13.76 -12.33 -27.66
N HIS A 73 -14.43 -12.94 -26.68
CA HIS A 73 -13.78 -13.42 -25.45
C HIS A 73 -12.64 -14.43 -25.70
N LYS A 74 -12.62 -15.06 -26.89
CA LYS A 74 -11.54 -15.96 -27.35
C LYS A 74 -10.43 -15.22 -28.11
N GLY A 75 -10.56 -13.91 -28.34
CA GLY A 75 -9.62 -13.13 -29.11
C GLY A 75 -9.77 -13.27 -30.63
N GLU A 76 -10.91 -13.76 -31.11
CA GLU A 76 -11.22 -13.84 -32.54
C GLU A 76 -11.75 -12.49 -33.03
N LEU A 77 -11.29 -12.03 -34.20
CA LEU A 77 -11.76 -10.78 -34.78
C LEU A 77 -13.21 -10.91 -35.28
N VAL A 78 -14.10 -10.05 -34.80
CA VAL A 78 -15.51 -9.97 -35.19
C VAL A 78 -15.74 -8.66 -35.95
N ASN A 79 -16.48 -8.74 -37.06
CA ASN A 79 -16.80 -7.65 -38.01
C ASN A 79 -15.66 -7.25 -38.97
N GLY A 80 -16.05 -6.79 -40.17
CA GLY A 80 -15.26 -6.66 -41.40
C GLY A 80 -14.09 -5.67 -41.42
N ARG A 81 -13.19 -5.72 -40.44
CA ARG A 81 -11.95 -4.94 -40.38
C ARG A 81 -10.70 -5.78 -40.68
N SER A 82 -10.90 -7.04 -41.06
CA SER A 82 -9.83 -7.94 -41.50
C SER A 82 -9.22 -7.49 -42.83
N SER A 83 -9.98 -6.83 -43.69
CA SER A 83 -9.52 -6.32 -44.99
C SER A 83 -8.47 -5.21 -44.88
N ALA A 84 -8.37 -4.54 -43.73
CA ALA A 84 -7.38 -3.49 -43.46
C ALA A 84 -6.12 -4.01 -42.75
N LEU A 85 -6.04 -5.31 -42.47
CA LEU A 85 -4.87 -5.91 -41.83
C LEU A 85 -3.69 -5.91 -42.79
N VAL A 86 -2.50 -5.64 -42.26
CA VAL A 86 -1.23 -5.67 -43.00
C VAL A 86 -0.28 -6.68 -42.38
N THR A 87 0.72 -7.14 -43.14
CA THR A 87 1.80 -7.96 -42.57
C THR A 87 2.73 -7.10 -41.71
N ILE A 88 3.49 -7.73 -40.82
CA ILE A 88 4.51 -7.03 -40.02
C ILE A 88 5.56 -6.35 -40.91
N ASP A 89 6.00 -7.00 -41.99
CA ASP A 89 6.97 -6.44 -42.92
C ASP A 89 6.42 -5.23 -43.66
N ARG A 90 5.12 -5.27 -44.04
CA ARG A 90 4.45 -4.13 -44.63
C ARG A 90 4.36 -2.97 -43.64
N LEU A 91 4.04 -3.23 -42.37
CA LEU A 91 4.00 -2.19 -41.35
C LEU A 91 5.38 -1.56 -41.12
N VAL A 92 6.43 -2.36 -41.03
CA VAL A 92 7.82 -1.89 -40.91
C VAL A 92 8.18 -0.97 -42.07
N GLU A 93 7.85 -1.37 -43.30
CA GLU A 93 8.11 -0.56 -44.49
C GLU A 93 7.30 0.75 -44.49
N CYS A 94 6.01 0.70 -44.12
CA CYS A 94 5.17 1.88 -43.98
C CYS A 94 5.74 2.86 -42.94
N ASN A 95 6.12 2.37 -41.76
CA ASN A 95 6.70 3.21 -40.71
C ASN A 95 8.04 3.82 -41.14
N ARG A 96 8.91 3.06 -41.83
CA ARG A 96 10.19 3.55 -42.35
C ARG A 96 10.00 4.69 -43.34
N ARG A 97 8.97 4.60 -44.19
CA ARG A 97 8.62 5.61 -45.19
C ARG A 97 7.76 6.76 -44.65
N GLY A 98 7.32 6.70 -43.40
CA GLY A 98 6.39 7.69 -42.83
C GLY A 98 5.01 7.67 -43.49
N LEU A 99 4.49 6.48 -43.83
CA LEU A 99 3.16 6.32 -44.42
C LEU A 99 2.08 6.18 -43.35
N THR A 100 1.01 6.96 -43.46
CA THR A 100 -0.20 6.87 -42.63
C THR A 100 -1.42 6.61 -43.50
N THR A 101 -2.42 5.93 -42.95
CA THR A 101 -3.72 5.75 -43.57
C THR A 101 -4.52 7.04 -43.45
N ASN A 102 -5.09 7.51 -44.55
CA ASN A 102 -6.04 8.61 -44.56
C ASN A 102 -7.38 8.12 -44.01
N ALA A 103 -7.94 8.84 -43.04
CA ALA A 103 -9.18 8.43 -42.36
C ALA A 103 -10.42 8.51 -43.26
N GLU A 104 -10.40 9.37 -44.29
CA GLU A 104 -11.52 9.58 -45.21
C GLU A 104 -11.47 8.58 -46.38
N THR A 105 -10.29 8.37 -46.96
CA THR A 105 -10.14 7.54 -48.17
C THR A 105 -9.72 6.10 -47.88
N GLY A 106 -9.12 5.83 -46.71
CA GLY A 106 -8.52 4.54 -46.39
C GLY A 106 -7.21 4.26 -47.14
N GLU A 107 -6.71 5.19 -47.94
CA GLU A 107 -5.48 5.04 -48.71
C GLU A 107 -4.24 5.42 -47.89
N LEU A 108 -3.09 4.86 -48.25
CA LEU A 108 -1.80 5.22 -47.64
C LEU A 108 -1.28 6.52 -48.26
N GLN A 109 -0.93 7.48 -47.41
CA GLN A 109 -0.32 8.75 -47.79
C GLN A 109 0.95 9.00 -46.99
N GLU A 110 1.89 9.74 -47.56
CA GLU A 110 3.06 10.22 -46.83
C GLU A 110 2.66 11.28 -45.81
N VAL A 111 3.21 11.18 -44.61
CA VAL A 111 3.05 12.20 -43.57
C VAL A 111 3.81 13.44 -44.03
N ALA A 112 3.15 14.60 -44.02
CA ALA A 112 3.77 15.87 -44.39
C ALA A 112 5.05 16.13 -43.58
N ASP A 113 6.02 16.83 -44.17
CA ASP A 113 7.28 17.09 -43.48
C ASP A 113 7.04 17.84 -42.16
N GLY A 114 7.79 17.44 -41.13
CA GLY A 114 7.61 17.91 -39.75
C GLY A 114 6.36 17.39 -39.02
N ALA A 115 5.40 16.73 -39.69
CA ALA A 115 4.20 16.22 -39.02
C ALA A 115 4.45 14.89 -38.27
N THR A 116 3.68 14.67 -37.21
CA THR A 116 3.71 13.42 -36.44
C THR A 116 2.75 12.40 -37.04
N MET A 117 3.26 11.22 -37.37
CA MET A 117 2.48 10.06 -37.79
C MET A 117 1.53 9.60 -36.69
N ASN A 118 0.34 9.14 -37.08
CA ASN A 118 -0.59 8.50 -36.15
C ASN A 118 -0.07 7.14 -35.67
N PHE A 119 -0.51 6.69 -34.50
CA PHE A 119 -0.15 5.36 -33.99
C PHE A 119 -0.63 4.27 -34.95
N ASN A 120 0.12 3.16 -34.99
CA ASN A 120 -0.38 1.88 -35.47
C ASN A 120 -0.80 1.02 -34.28
N GLU A 121 -1.54 -0.05 -34.58
CA GLU A 121 -1.99 -0.99 -33.56
C GLU A 121 -1.59 -2.42 -33.95
N ILE A 122 -0.87 -3.08 -33.06
CA ILE A 122 -0.54 -4.49 -33.11
C ILE A 122 -1.20 -5.14 -31.92
N ASN A 123 -2.26 -5.91 -32.17
CA ASN A 123 -2.91 -6.71 -31.14
C ASN A 123 -2.46 -8.16 -31.29
N TRP A 124 -1.66 -8.66 -30.33
CA TRP A 124 -1.05 -9.97 -30.43
C TRP A 124 -1.27 -10.81 -29.16
N PRO A 125 -1.30 -12.15 -29.29
CA PRO A 125 -1.36 -13.03 -28.12
C PRO A 125 -0.02 -13.02 -27.37
N CYS A 126 -0.04 -12.52 -26.15
CA CYS A 126 1.08 -12.48 -25.23
C CYS A 126 0.99 -13.63 -24.21
N LYS A 127 2.14 -14.23 -23.90
CA LYS A 127 2.29 -15.27 -22.87
C LYS A 127 3.55 -15.01 -22.06
N GLY A 128 3.38 -14.83 -20.75
CA GLY A 128 4.49 -14.65 -19.84
C GLY A 128 5.24 -13.34 -20.05
N THR A 129 6.50 -13.31 -19.60
CA THR A 129 7.37 -12.12 -19.61
C THR A 129 8.33 -12.06 -20.80
N ARG A 130 8.22 -13.02 -21.74
CA ARG A 130 9.17 -13.16 -22.85
C ARG A 130 9.20 -11.90 -23.72
N GLY A 131 10.42 -11.42 -23.97
CA GLY A 131 10.66 -10.27 -24.84
C GLY A 131 10.47 -8.91 -24.16
N ILE A 132 10.02 -8.82 -22.91
CA ILE A 132 9.98 -7.53 -22.19
C ILE A 132 11.42 -7.06 -21.95
N VAL A 133 11.75 -5.85 -22.40
CA VAL A 133 13.12 -5.30 -22.33
C VAL A 133 13.21 -3.95 -21.65
N ALA A 134 12.12 -3.21 -21.48
CA ALA A 134 12.13 -1.93 -20.77
C ALA A 134 10.73 -1.52 -20.28
N VAL A 135 10.70 -0.54 -19.37
CA VAL A 135 9.53 0.31 -19.09
C VAL A 135 9.77 1.64 -19.80
N PHE A 136 8.72 2.27 -20.30
CA PHE A 136 8.82 3.63 -20.82
C PHE A 136 7.87 4.60 -20.12
N VAL A 137 8.28 5.87 -20.09
CA VAL A 137 7.50 7.04 -19.73
C VAL A 137 7.48 8.01 -20.90
N ARG A 138 6.41 8.81 -21.02
CA ARG A 138 6.23 9.72 -22.16
C ARG A 138 6.55 11.18 -21.91
N SER A 139 7.03 11.49 -20.70
CA SER A 139 7.30 12.86 -20.29
C SER A 139 8.14 12.88 -19.03
N MET A 140 9.03 13.87 -18.96
CA MET A 140 9.82 14.21 -17.77
C MET A 140 9.00 15.04 -16.76
N GLU A 141 7.68 14.86 -16.69
CA GLU A 141 6.90 15.38 -15.57
C GLU A 141 7.08 14.44 -14.37
N LEU A 142 7.38 15.03 -13.21
CA LEU A 142 7.81 14.30 -12.02
C LEU A 142 6.86 13.17 -11.62
N GLY A 143 5.55 13.43 -11.56
CA GLY A 143 4.55 12.42 -11.22
C GLY A 143 4.55 11.22 -12.18
N ARG A 144 4.86 11.44 -13.46
CA ARG A 144 4.90 10.39 -14.50
C ARG A 144 6.18 9.57 -14.40
N VAL A 145 7.32 10.23 -14.18
CA VAL A 145 8.61 9.56 -13.95
C VAL A 145 8.51 8.68 -12.69
N LEU A 146 7.96 9.21 -11.60
CA LEU A 146 7.76 8.46 -10.36
C LEU A 146 6.81 7.28 -10.54
N HIS A 147 5.69 7.46 -11.25
CA HIS A 147 4.80 6.35 -11.57
C HIS A 147 5.54 5.26 -12.36
N ALA A 148 6.32 5.63 -13.37
CA ALA A 148 7.08 4.67 -14.18
C ALA A 148 8.18 3.96 -13.37
N LEU A 149 8.86 4.66 -12.46
CA LEU A 149 9.81 4.05 -11.51
C LEU A 149 9.09 3.06 -10.56
N GLY A 150 7.89 3.41 -10.10
CA GLY A 150 7.07 2.51 -9.29
C GLY A 150 6.63 1.26 -10.07
N VAL A 151 6.36 1.39 -11.36
CA VAL A 151 6.12 0.26 -12.26
C VAL A 151 7.36 -0.63 -12.41
N VAL A 152 8.55 -0.04 -12.61
CA VAL A 152 9.82 -0.79 -12.68
C VAL A 152 10.02 -1.59 -11.39
N ALA A 153 9.87 -0.93 -10.24
CA ALA A 153 9.95 -1.53 -8.91
C ALA A 153 8.96 -2.70 -8.74
N LEU A 154 7.71 -2.51 -9.17
CA LEU A 154 6.66 -3.51 -9.08
C LEU A 154 6.94 -4.74 -9.97
N LEU A 155 7.45 -4.54 -11.18
CA LEU A 155 7.80 -5.63 -12.12
C LEU A 155 9.02 -6.43 -11.63
N ASP A 156 10.03 -5.76 -11.08
CA ASP A 156 11.15 -6.43 -10.40
C ASP A 156 10.65 -7.28 -9.23
N HIS A 157 9.79 -6.71 -8.38
CA HIS A 157 9.21 -7.42 -7.25
C HIS A 157 8.41 -8.66 -7.64
N ALA A 158 7.45 -8.48 -8.54
CA ALA A 158 6.44 -9.51 -8.81
C ALA A 158 6.87 -10.54 -9.87
N LEU A 159 7.78 -10.16 -10.77
CA LEU A 159 8.19 -10.97 -11.92
C LEU A 159 9.71 -11.19 -11.99
N GLY A 160 10.50 -10.58 -11.11
CA GLY A 160 11.98 -10.65 -11.16
C GLY A 160 12.59 -9.90 -12.34
N LEU A 161 11.86 -8.96 -12.96
CA LEU A 161 12.29 -8.23 -14.15
C LEU A 161 12.97 -6.91 -13.79
N ARG A 162 14.31 -6.87 -13.91
CA ARG A 162 15.09 -5.64 -13.78
C ARG A 162 15.15 -4.91 -15.11
N LEU A 163 14.23 -3.97 -15.29
CA LEU A 163 14.03 -3.27 -16.56
C LEU A 163 14.58 -1.83 -16.50
N PRO A 164 15.28 -1.35 -17.54
CA PRO A 164 15.61 0.06 -17.68
C PRO A 164 14.34 0.91 -17.91
N LEU A 165 14.42 2.19 -17.55
CA LEU A 165 13.40 3.18 -17.86
C LEU A 165 13.81 4.01 -19.09
N LEU A 166 12.91 4.11 -20.06
CA LEU A 166 13.10 4.88 -21.28
C LEU A 166 12.17 6.09 -21.30
N LEU A 167 12.65 7.23 -21.81
CA LEU A 167 11.81 8.35 -22.21
C LEU A 167 11.47 8.22 -23.70
N LEU A 168 10.18 8.04 -23.98
CA LEU A 168 9.62 7.93 -25.32
C LEU A 168 8.61 9.04 -25.56
N ASP A 169 8.99 10.05 -26.34
CA ASP A 169 8.06 11.06 -26.84
C ASP A 169 8.09 11.13 -28.37
N SER A 170 7.20 11.93 -28.97
CA SER A 170 7.09 12.03 -30.42
C SER A 170 8.15 12.94 -31.06
N GLU A 171 8.85 13.73 -30.26
CA GLU A 171 9.73 14.84 -30.68
C GLU A 171 11.21 14.45 -30.61
N HIS A 172 11.58 13.61 -29.66
CA HIS A 172 12.94 13.25 -29.34
C HIS A 172 13.21 11.75 -29.58
N PRO A 173 14.45 11.38 -29.92
CA PRO A 173 14.88 9.98 -29.93
C PRO A 173 14.66 9.31 -28.58
N VAL A 174 14.47 7.98 -28.60
CA VAL A 174 14.44 7.16 -27.39
C VAL A 174 15.65 7.48 -26.53
N CYS A 175 15.39 7.90 -25.29
CA CYS A 175 16.43 8.22 -24.32
C CYS A 175 16.39 7.22 -23.17
N LEU A 176 17.55 6.66 -22.81
CA LEU A 176 17.70 5.87 -21.59
C LEU A 176 17.79 6.83 -20.40
N LEU A 177 16.86 6.69 -19.45
CA LEU A 177 16.93 7.41 -18.18
C LEU A 177 17.78 6.58 -17.21
N ASP A 178 19.09 6.77 -17.25
CA ASP A 178 19.99 6.14 -16.30
C ASP A 178 19.87 6.74 -14.90
N ASN A 179 20.48 6.07 -13.91
CA ASN A 179 20.42 6.51 -12.52
C ASN A 179 21.00 7.91 -12.32
N SER A 180 21.98 8.35 -13.11
CA SER A 180 22.57 9.69 -12.96
C SER A 180 21.59 10.79 -13.35
N ILE A 181 20.85 10.59 -14.45
CA ILE A 181 19.80 11.51 -14.91
C ILE A 181 18.64 11.51 -13.91
N LEU A 182 18.20 10.33 -13.47
CA LEU A 182 17.11 10.19 -12.51
C LEU A 182 17.46 10.80 -11.15
N GLU A 183 18.68 10.60 -10.67
CA GLU A 183 19.17 11.21 -9.42
C GLU A 183 19.17 12.73 -9.49
N ALA A 184 19.76 13.31 -10.56
CA ALA A 184 19.80 14.75 -10.74
C ALA A 184 18.39 15.34 -10.80
N TYR A 185 17.49 14.66 -11.53
CA TYR A 185 16.10 15.06 -11.67
C TYR A 185 15.33 14.99 -10.35
N LEU A 186 15.44 13.90 -9.59
CA LEU A 186 14.79 13.75 -8.29
C LEU A 186 15.34 14.73 -7.25
N ARG A 187 16.64 15.02 -7.24
CA ARG A 187 17.21 16.06 -6.36
C ARG A 187 16.66 17.44 -6.63
N GLN A 188 16.45 17.79 -7.90
CA GLN A 188 15.83 19.07 -8.27
C GLN A 188 14.37 19.15 -7.81
N ALA A 189 13.68 18.00 -7.78
CA ALA A 189 12.30 17.88 -7.30
C ALA A 189 12.17 17.86 -5.78
N LEU A 190 13.21 17.42 -5.05
CA LEU A 190 13.23 17.42 -3.60
C LEU A 190 13.23 18.85 -3.08
N PRO A 191 12.20 19.27 -2.32
CA PRO A 191 12.15 20.64 -1.85
C PRO A 191 13.23 20.83 -0.78
N THR A 192 13.95 21.94 -0.85
CA THR A 192 14.98 22.28 0.14
C THR A 192 14.39 22.59 1.51
N HIS A 193 13.08 22.88 1.60
CA HIS A 193 12.37 23.19 2.84
C HIS A 193 11.03 22.44 2.92
N LEU A 194 10.75 21.82 4.08
CA LEU A 194 9.54 21.03 4.38
C LEU A 194 8.23 21.82 4.25
N GLU A 195 8.26 23.13 4.41
CA GLU A 195 7.07 23.99 4.50
C GLU A 195 6.42 24.32 3.14
N ARG A 196 7.06 23.97 2.01
CA ARG A 196 6.59 24.33 0.66
C ARG A 196 6.26 23.12 -0.22
N TRP A 197 5.93 21.99 0.38
CA TRP A 197 5.72 20.79 -0.39
C TRP A 197 4.37 20.87 -1.09
N PRO A 198 4.29 20.61 -2.41
CA PRO A 198 3.02 20.52 -3.09
C PRO A 198 2.15 19.44 -2.44
N ALA A 199 0.83 19.49 -2.66
CA ALA A 199 -0.06 18.39 -2.29
C ALA A 199 0.58 17.07 -2.71
N VAL A 200 0.64 16.09 -1.79
CA VAL A 200 1.33 14.82 -1.98
C VAL A 200 1.04 14.31 -3.38
N LEU A 201 2.05 14.34 -4.24
CA LEU A 201 1.99 13.61 -5.48
C LEU A 201 1.94 12.17 -5.04
N VAL A 202 0.79 11.53 -5.16
CA VAL A 202 0.63 10.12 -4.89
C VAL A 202 1.11 9.39 -6.13
N PRO A 203 2.36 8.91 -6.27
CA PRO A 203 2.53 7.68 -7.00
C PRO A 203 1.97 6.60 -6.08
N ARG A 204 0.91 5.94 -6.55
CA ARG A 204 0.31 4.84 -5.80
C ARG A 204 1.19 3.58 -5.83
N LEU A 205 2.29 3.60 -6.58
CA LEU A 205 3.31 2.55 -6.62
C LEU A 205 4.60 3.07 -5.96
N PRO A 206 5.17 2.34 -4.98
CA PRO A 206 6.39 2.75 -4.31
C PRO A 206 7.59 2.63 -5.27
N VAL A 207 8.51 3.59 -5.18
CA VAL A 207 9.72 3.57 -6.01
C VAL A 207 10.86 2.81 -5.34
N ASP A 208 11.80 2.32 -6.15
CA ASP A 208 13.05 1.74 -5.65
C ASP A 208 14.22 2.65 -6.00
N VAL A 209 14.88 3.18 -4.97
CA VAL A 209 16.07 4.04 -5.10
C VAL A 209 17.31 3.39 -4.48
N SER A 210 17.28 2.08 -4.24
CA SER A 210 18.39 1.34 -3.62
C SER A 210 19.68 1.42 -4.44
N THR A 211 19.56 1.47 -5.77
CA THR A 211 20.70 1.59 -6.72
C THR A 211 21.14 3.04 -6.98
N MET A 212 20.49 4.02 -6.36
CA MET A 212 20.79 5.44 -6.53
C MET A 212 21.58 5.98 -5.33
N HIS A 213 22.49 6.92 -5.59
CA HIS A 213 23.43 7.50 -4.64
C HIS A 213 22.83 8.65 -3.82
N PHE A 214 21.65 8.43 -3.25
CA PHE A 214 21.06 9.37 -2.30
C PHE A 214 21.62 9.15 -0.89
N SER A 215 21.81 10.25 -0.16
CA SER A 215 21.99 10.23 1.29
C SER A 215 20.75 9.64 1.97
N ASP A 216 20.91 9.20 3.21
CA ASP A 216 19.80 8.56 3.94
C ASP A 216 18.64 9.53 4.20
N MET A 217 18.94 10.81 4.44
CA MET A 217 17.92 11.85 4.56
C MET A 217 17.20 12.13 3.25
N GLU A 218 17.92 12.15 2.11
CA GLU A 218 17.27 12.25 0.79
C GLU A 218 16.35 11.04 0.56
N LYS A 219 16.76 9.82 0.92
CA LYS A 219 15.91 8.62 0.81
C LYS A 219 14.65 8.72 1.65
N LEU A 220 14.74 9.21 2.89
CA LEU A 220 13.56 9.44 3.74
C LEU A 220 12.65 10.54 3.20
N ASN A 221 13.20 11.60 2.61
CA ASN A 221 12.39 12.64 1.98
C ASN A 221 11.67 12.11 0.74
N ILE A 222 12.37 11.37 -0.12
CA ILE A 222 11.77 10.67 -1.28
C ILE A 222 10.66 9.73 -0.77
N HIS A 223 10.91 8.96 0.29
CA HIS A 223 9.91 8.08 0.88
C HIS A 223 8.69 8.86 1.37
N ALA A 224 8.88 9.91 2.15
CA ALA A 224 7.77 10.70 2.65
C ALA A 224 6.92 11.28 1.51
N MET A 225 7.56 11.73 0.42
CA MET A 225 6.87 12.30 -0.74
C MET A 225 6.15 11.24 -1.58
N TYR A 226 6.82 10.15 -1.89
CA TYR A 226 6.48 9.28 -3.01
C TYR A 226 6.34 7.81 -2.61
N GLY A 227 6.70 7.44 -1.39
CA GLY A 227 6.80 6.06 -0.97
C GLY A 227 8.03 5.37 -1.57
N LEU A 228 8.69 4.56 -0.75
CA LEU A 228 9.76 3.64 -1.17
C LEU A 228 9.28 2.22 -0.91
N ARG A 229 9.83 1.26 -1.64
CA ARG A 229 9.62 -0.16 -1.34
C ARG A 229 10.02 -0.45 0.11
N ARG A 230 9.27 -1.33 0.78
CA ARG A 230 9.59 -1.76 2.15
C ARG A 230 10.98 -2.35 2.26
N SER A 231 11.45 -3.10 1.27
CA SER A 231 12.81 -3.66 1.24
C SER A 231 13.88 -2.57 1.27
N SER A 232 13.67 -1.47 0.54
CA SER A 232 14.63 -0.36 0.46
C SER A 232 14.63 0.46 1.75
N LEU A 233 13.48 0.63 2.40
CA LEU A 233 13.39 1.20 3.76
C LEU A 233 14.04 0.30 4.81
N TRP A 234 13.76 -0.99 4.78
CA TRP A 234 14.36 -1.93 5.72
C TRP A 234 15.89 -1.91 5.60
N GLN A 235 16.43 -1.95 4.38
CA GLN A 235 17.87 -1.82 4.14
C GLN A 235 18.44 -0.48 4.62
N LEU A 236 17.67 0.61 4.52
CA LEU A 236 18.09 1.92 5.03
C LEU A 236 18.29 1.89 6.55
N PHE A 237 17.30 1.36 7.28
CA PHE A 237 17.32 1.31 8.74
C PHE A 237 18.22 0.20 9.30
N ALA A 238 18.32 -0.94 8.61
CA ALA A 238 19.15 -2.07 9.02
C ALA A 238 20.65 -1.72 9.10
N LYS A 239 21.13 -0.69 8.38
CA LYS A 239 22.50 -0.18 8.49
C LYS A 239 22.85 0.38 9.87
N TYR A 240 21.83 0.75 10.63
CA TYR A 240 21.94 1.47 11.90
C TYR A 240 21.48 0.62 13.09
N THR A 241 21.38 -0.70 12.94
CA THR A 241 21.07 -1.60 14.07
C THR A 241 22.15 -1.61 15.14
N ASP A 242 23.38 -1.23 14.80
CA ASP A 242 24.49 -1.08 15.75
C ASP A 242 24.68 0.38 16.20
N ASP A 243 23.88 1.32 15.69
CA ASP A 243 23.85 2.73 16.10
C ASP A 243 22.41 3.18 16.38
N PRO A 244 21.88 2.86 17.59
CA PRO A 244 20.50 3.18 17.95
C PRO A 244 20.22 4.69 17.96
N VAL A 245 21.23 5.53 18.18
CA VAL A 245 21.07 6.98 18.17
C VAL A 245 20.71 7.42 16.77
N ARG A 246 21.53 7.03 15.79
CA ARG A 246 21.30 7.37 14.39
C ARG A 246 20.02 6.74 13.84
N PHE A 247 19.70 5.52 14.24
CA PHE A 247 18.44 4.87 13.89
C PHE A 247 17.23 5.71 14.34
N HIS A 248 17.19 6.13 15.61
CA HIS A 248 16.08 6.91 16.15
C HIS A 248 16.00 8.31 15.52
N GLU A 249 17.13 8.94 15.20
CA GLU A 249 17.17 10.21 14.46
C GLU A 249 16.50 10.08 13.09
N LEU A 250 16.86 9.04 12.33
CA LEU A 250 16.29 8.77 11.00
C LEU A 250 14.80 8.44 11.08
N LEU A 251 14.39 7.63 12.06
CA LEU A 251 12.98 7.28 12.27
C LEU A 251 12.14 8.52 12.61
N SER A 252 12.62 9.34 13.55
CA SER A 252 11.98 10.62 13.88
C SER A 252 11.87 11.53 12.66
N ALA A 253 12.97 11.70 11.90
CA ALA A 253 12.99 12.53 10.70
C ALA A 253 12.01 12.05 9.62
N GLY A 254 11.98 10.73 9.37
CA GLY A 254 11.07 10.14 8.39
C GLY A 254 9.59 10.31 8.77
N LEU A 255 9.24 10.07 10.04
CA LEU A 255 7.88 10.28 10.53
C LEU A 255 7.47 11.76 10.49
N LYS A 256 8.38 12.68 10.86
CA LYS A 256 8.17 14.13 10.73
C LYS A 256 7.85 14.52 9.30
N ALA A 257 8.62 14.04 8.34
CA ALA A 257 8.39 14.32 6.93
C ALA A 257 7.05 13.75 6.44
N CYS A 258 6.69 12.52 6.83
CA CYS A 258 5.41 11.92 6.46
C CYS A 258 4.21 12.67 7.06
N VAL A 259 4.32 13.12 8.33
CA VAL A 259 3.29 13.91 9.01
C VAL A 259 3.13 15.29 8.37
N ALA A 260 4.24 15.98 8.09
CA ALA A 260 4.23 17.28 7.43
C ALA A 260 3.52 17.21 6.07
N LEU A 261 3.71 16.11 5.35
CA LEU A 261 3.04 15.83 4.09
C LEU A 261 1.64 15.24 4.18
N ARG A 262 1.27 14.70 5.34
CA ARG A 262 0.07 13.85 5.50
C ARG A 262 0.09 12.61 4.62
N ASN A 263 1.26 12.02 4.39
CA ASN A 263 1.40 10.78 3.62
C ASN A 263 1.23 9.54 4.52
N VAL A 264 -0.02 9.12 4.72
CA VAL A 264 -0.39 7.96 5.55
C VAL A 264 0.33 6.66 5.14
N PRO A 265 0.30 6.23 3.85
CA PRO A 265 0.96 4.99 3.45
C PRO A 265 2.45 4.98 3.78
N SER A 266 3.13 6.11 3.58
CA SER A 266 4.57 6.22 3.86
C SER A 266 4.84 6.17 5.37
N ALA A 267 4.05 6.88 6.19
CA ALA A 267 4.17 6.77 7.65
C ALA A 267 4.03 5.31 8.13
N ARG A 268 3.06 4.57 7.58
CA ARG A 268 2.86 3.14 7.90
C ARG A 268 4.04 2.29 7.44
N GLU A 269 4.54 2.49 6.23
CA GLU A 269 5.69 1.70 5.73
C GLU A 269 6.98 1.96 6.52
N ILE A 270 7.21 3.18 7.01
CA ILE A 270 8.30 3.45 7.98
C ILE A 270 8.12 2.54 9.19
N VAL A 271 6.96 2.58 9.84
CA VAL A 271 6.69 1.78 11.05
C VAL A 271 6.81 0.27 10.76
N ARG A 272 6.31 -0.21 9.61
CA ARG A 272 6.46 -1.62 9.18
C ARG A 272 7.92 -2.04 8.99
N ALA A 273 8.77 -1.13 8.52
CA ALA A 273 10.18 -1.39 8.26
C ALA A 273 11.02 -1.29 9.54
N THR A 274 10.71 -0.36 10.44
CA THR A 274 11.49 -0.10 11.66
C THR A 274 11.08 -0.97 12.84
N SER A 275 9.80 -1.33 12.97
CA SER A 275 9.29 -2.05 14.14
C SER A 275 10.01 -3.37 14.46
N PRO A 276 10.38 -4.22 13.47
CA PRO A 276 11.15 -5.43 13.75
C PRO A 276 12.63 -5.19 14.11
N LEU A 277 13.19 -4.02 13.74
CA LEU A 277 14.59 -3.64 14.00
C LEU A 277 14.76 -2.96 15.35
N LEU A 278 13.84 -2.04 15.68
CA LEU A 278 13.38 -1.84 17.07
C LEU A 278 12.98 -3.21 17.62
N LEU A 279 12.68 -3.42 18.89
CA LEU A 279 12.55 -4.77 19.48
C LEU A 279 13.83 -5.63 19.44
N GLY A 280 14.62 -5.62 18.37
CA GLY A 280 15.88 -6.36 18.22
C GLY A 280 17.06 -5.76 18.98
N PHE A 281 17.14 -4.44 19.19
CA PHE A 281 18.28 -3.89 19.95
C PHE A 281 18.24 -4.27 21.45
N GLY A 282 19.40 -4.28 22.10
CA GLY A 282 19.53 -4.43 23.56
C GLY A 282 18.83 -3.32 24.37
N LYS A 283 18.36 -3.66 25.58
CA LYS A 283 17.50 -2.80 26.42
C LYS A 283 18.24 -1.66 27.15
N GLU A 284 19.53 -1.80 27.44
CA GLU A 284 20.22 -0.92 28.39
C GLU A 284 20.79 0.36 27.76
N GLU A 285 21.27 0.29 26.51
CA GLU A 285 21.98 1.41 25.87
C GLU A 285 21.04 2.44 25.23
N THR A 286 19.76 2.11 25.01
CA THR A 286 18.84 2.90 24.19
C THR A 286 17.80 3.70 24.98
N ALA A 287 17.68 3.49 26.29
CA ALA A 287 16.54 3.96 27.10
C ALA A 287 16.37 5.49 27.14
N CYS A 288 17.44 6.28 27.00
CA CYS A 288 17.37 7.74 26.91
C CYS A 288 16.82 8.19 25.55
N HIS A 289 17.35 7.62 24.47
CA HIS A 289 16.98 7.94 23.10
C HIS A 289 15.56 7.48 22.76
N GLU A 290 15.14 6.33 23.26
CA GLU A 290 13.76 5.84 23.13
C GLU A 290 12.74 6.79 23.77
N ARG A 291 13.02 7.26 24.99
CA ARG A 291 12.15 8.24 25.67
C ARG A 291 12.06 9.56 24.91
N ARG A 292 13.18 10.01 24.32
CA ARG A 292 13.20 11.19 23.47
C ARG A 292 12.35 10.97 22.21
N LEU A 293 12.58 9.87 21.48
CA LEU A 293 11.82 9.54 20.27
C LEU A 293 10.33 9.43 20.57
N MET A 294 9.94 8.74 21.64
CA MET A 294 8.54 8.59 22.05
C MET A 294 7.88 9.93 22.35
N THR A 295 8.59 10.83 23.06
CA THR A 295 8.13 12.21 23.27
C THR A 295 7.93 12.94 21.94
N GLU A 296 8.90 12.82 21.02
CA GLU A 296 8.81 13.45 19.71
C GLU A 296 7.63 12.91 18.88
N VAL A 297 7.38 11.60 18.89
CA VAL A 297 6.24 10.97 18.18
C VAL A 297 4.89 11.40 18.80
N LEU A 298 4.80 11.51 20.13
CA LEU A 298 3.59 12.01 20.80
C LEU A 298 3.32 13.48 20.45
N VAL A 299 4.36 14.32 20.40
CA VAL A 299 4.28 15.71 19.95
C VAL A 299 3.83 15.78 18.49
N LEU A 300 4.33 14.92 17.60
CA LEU A 300 3.84 14.87 16.22
C LEU A 300 2.36 14.50 16.14
N SER A 301 1.89 13.62 17.03
CA SER A 301 0.46 13.33 17.11
C SER A 301 -0.35 14.53 17.62
N GLU A 302 0.26 15.52 18.30
CA GLU A 302 -0.43 16.73 18.81
C GLU A 302 -0.60 17.76 17.71
N THR A 303 0.30 17.78 16.74
CA THR A 303 0.26 18.72 15.62
C THR A 303 -0.63 18.25 14.46
N LEU A 304 -1.19 17.04 14.54
CA LEU A 304 -2.11 16.53 13.54
C LEU A 304 -3.42 17.32 13.55
N PRO A 305 -3.95 17.73 12.38
CA PRO A 305 -5.26 18.35 12.30
C PRO A 305 -6.35 17.33 12.63
N ASP A 306 -7.48 17.83 13.16
CA ASP A 306 -8.65 17.01 13.47
C ASP A 306 -9.04 16.12 12.29
N GLY A 307 -9.33 14.84 12.57
CA GLY A 307 -9.71 13.85 11.56
C GLY A 307 -8.54 13.12 10.88
N SER A 308 -7.30 13.29 11.33
CA SER A 308 -6.12 12.54 10.83
C SER A 308 -5.93 11.17 11.51
N ASP A 309 -7.02 10.44 11.76
CA ASP A 309 -7.02 9.17 12.47
C ASP A 309 -6.02 8.16 11.87
N ASP A 310 -5.90 8.13 10.55
CA ASP A 310 -5.00 7.21 9.85
C ASP A 310 -3.50 7.45 10.12
N LEU A 311 -3.08 8.72 10.31
CA LEU A 311 -1.71 9.04 10.73
C LEU A 311 -1.53 8.73 12.22
N GLN A 312 -2.55 8.99 13.04
CA GLN A 312 -2.53 8.59 14.45
C GLN A 312 -2.37 7.07 14.61
N VAL A 313 -2.89 6.27 13.68
CA VAL A 313 -2.67 4.81 13.68
C VAL A 313 -1.18 4.47 13.53
N ALA A 314 -0.47 5.11 12.61
CA ALA A 314 0.96 4.86 12.42
C ALA A 314 1.78 5.31 13.64
N LEU A 315 1.56 6.55 14.11
CA LEU A 315 2.28 7.11 15.25
C LEU A 315 1.97 6.36 16.56
N GLY A 316 0.71 5.98 16.76
CA GLY A 316 0.28 5.24 17.95
C GLY A 316 0.81 3.81 17.99
N ALA A 317 0.93 3.14 16.84
CA ALA A 317 1.59 1.83 16.76
C ALA A 317 3.08 1.93 17.12
N GLU A 318 3.76 2.97 16.63
CA GLU A 318 5.16 3.24 16.99
C GLU A 318 5.32 3.48 18.50
N VAL A 319 4.49 4.35 19.11
CA VAL A 319 4.50 4.59 20.57
C VAL A 319 4.25 3.31 21.35
N MET A 320 3.22 2.54 20.98
CA MET A 320 2.86 1.30 21.65
C MET A 320 4.01 0.27 21.63
N LEU A 321 4.71 0.13 20.51
CA LEU A 321 5.82 -0.83 20.36
C LEU A 321 7.07 -0.37 21.14
N MET A 322 7.35 0.93 21.18
CA MET A 322 8.40 1.50 22.02
C MET A 322 8.10 1.33 23.53
N GLU A 323 6.85 1.52 23.95
CA GLU A 323 6.41 1.29 25.34
C GLU A 323 6.58 -0.18 25.76
N PHE A 324 6.26 -1.12 24.85
CA PHE A 324 6.48 -2.55 25.08
C PHE A 324 7.96 -2.85 25.26
N ARG A 325 8.78 -2.39 24.32
CA ARG A 325 10.23 -2.59 24.31
C ARG A 325 10.94 -2.05 25.55
N SER A 326 10.58 -0.83 25.95
CA SER A 326 11.14 -0.16 27.14
C SER A 326 10.68 -0.81 28.47
N GLY A 327 9.76 -1.79 28.41
CA GLY A 327 9.20 -2.49 29.56
C GLY A 327 8.20 -1.65 30.36
N GLN A 328 7.86 -0.44 29.89
CA GLN A 328 6.88 0.41 30.56
C GLN A 328 5.47 -0.16 30.44
N THR A 329 5.11 -0.74 29.29
CA THR A 329 3.83 -1.45 29.14
C THR A 329 3.67 -2.52 30.21
N LYS A 330 4.69 -3.36 30.46
CA LYS A 330 4.62 -4.42 31.49
C LYS A 330 4.33 -3.85 32.88
N ARG A 331 5.02 -2.77 33.28
CA ARG A 331 4.76 -2.08 34.56
C ARG A 331 3.34 -1.53 34.67
N ARG A 332 2.80 -1.00 33.56
CA ARG A 332 1.41 -0.50 33.54
C ARG A 332 0.40 -1.65 33.56
N ILE A 333 0.70 -2.78 32.90
CA ILE A 333 -0.12 -3.99 32.99
C ILE A 333 -0.14 -4.50 34.43
N ASP A 334 1.00 -4.56 35.12
CA ASP A 334 1.06 -5.00 36.53
C ASP A 334 0.13 -4.17 37.42
N ARG A 335 0.20 -2.83 37.28
CA ARG A 335 -0.71 -1.91 38.00
C ARG A 335 -2.17 -2.14 37.63
N ALA A 336 -2.49 -2.30 36.35
CA ALA A 336 -3.84 -2.56 35.87
C ALA A 336 -4.39 -3.90 36.38
N VAL A 337 -3.55 -4.94 36.43
CA VAL A 337 -3.86 -6.26 36.96
C VAL A 337 -4.14 -6.20 38.46
N GLU A 338 -3.34 -5.43 39.21
CA GLU A 338 -3.53 -5.20 40.65
C GLU A 338 -4.82 -4.42 40.93
N GLU A 339 -5.04 -3.28 40.27
CA GLU A 339 -6.25 -2.44 40.43
C GLU A 339 -7.52 -3.26 40.12
N LEU A 340 -7.53 -3.98 39.01
CA LEU A 340 -8.69 -4.76 38.58
C LEU A 340 -8.90 -6.00 39.47
N GLY A 341 -7.81 -6.62 39.94
CA GLY A 341 -7.85 -7.75 40.87
C GLY A 341 -8.36 -7.35 42.26
N GLU A 342 -7.96 -6.19 42.77
CA GLU A 342 -8.51 -5.61 44.00
C GLU A 342 -10.00 -5.31 43.88
N TRP A 343 -10.41 -4.69 42.77
CA TRP A 343 -11.81 -4.40 42.51
C TRP A 343 -12.66 -5.68 42.50
N LEU A 344 -12.21 -6.74 41.79
CA LEU A 344 -12.90 -8.03 41.76
C LEU A 344 -12.99 -8.70 43.13
N ARG A 345 -11.92 -8.63 43.94
CA ARG A 345 -11.93 -9.15 45.32
C ARG A 345 -12.95 -8.42 46.19
N LYS A 346 -13.00 -7.08 46.11
CA LYS A 346 -13.96 -6.27 46.86
C LYS A 346 -15.40 -6.63 46.49
N VAL A 347 -15.71 -6.71 45.19
CA VAL A 347 -17.06 -7.08 44.72
C VAL A 347 -17.45 -8.49 45.17
N ASN A 348 -16.55 -9.48 45.06
CA ASN A 348 -16.84 -10.85 45.49
C ASN A 348 -16.98 -11.02 47.01
N SER A 349 -16.41 -10.11 47.80
CA SER A 349 -16.45 -10.16 49.27
C SER A 349 -17.66 -9.45 49.90
N GLN A 350 -18.45 -8.71 49.12
CA GLN A 350 -19.49 -7.82 49.64
C GLN A 350 -20.89 -8.14 49.07
N CYS A 351 -21.94 -7.81 49.84
CA CYS A 351 -23.35 -8.05 49.48
C CYS A 351 -23.82 -7.25 48.24
N THR A 352 -24.98 -7.61 47.68
CA THR A 352 -25.65 -7.01 46.50
C THR A 352 -25.74 -5.48 46.46
N LEU A 353 -25.66 -4.78 47.60
CA LEU A 353 -25.59 -3.31 47.63
C LEU A 353 -24.30 -2.76 46.98
N CYS A 354 -23.25 -3.58 46.83
CA CYS A 354 -21.97 -3.17 46.28
C CYS A 354 -21.95 -3.11 44.75
N ASP A 355 -22.85 -3.80 44.06
CA ASP A 355 -23.03 -3.65 42.61
C ASP A 355 -23.46 -2.21 42.26
N PHE A 356 -24.28 -1.59 43.12
CA PHE A 356 -24.69 -0.21 42.97
C PHE A 356 -23.53 0.77 43.20
N PHE A 357 -22.78 0.63 44.30
CA PHE A 357 -21.62 1.48 44.55
C PHE A 357 -20.54 1.34 43.47
N SER A 358 -20.32 0.12 42.99
CA SER A 358 -19.38 -0.10 41.89
C SER A 358 -19.89 0.45 40.56
N TRP A 359 -21.20 0.43 40.32
CA TRP A 359 -21.78 1.13 39.17
C TRP A 359 -21.59 2.63 39.32
N VAL A 360 -21.86 3.23 40.48
CA VAL A 360 -21.66 4.67 40.73
C VAL A 360 -20.20 5.08 40.49
N GLU A 361 -19.24 4.29 40.95
CA GLU A 361 -17.82 4.54 40.73
C GLU A 361 -17.44 4.45 39.25
N THR A 362 -18.02 3.49 38.52
CA THR A 362 -17.85 3.37 37.08
C THR A 362 -18.52 4.51 36.33
N TRP A 363 -19.71 4.92 36.76
CA TRP A 363 -20.50 5.99 36.16
C TRP A 363 -19.80 7.35 36.25
N LYS A 364 -19.06 7.61 37.34
CA LYS A 364 -18.20 8.79 37.46
C LYS A 364 -17.13 8.87 36.36
N LYS A 365 -16.62 7.73 35.90
CA LYS A 365 -15.66 7.64 34.80
C LYS A 365 -16.37 7.53 33.44
N GLU A 366 -17.56 6.93 33.40
CA GLU A 366 -18.32 6.58 32.19
C GLU A 366 -19.82 6.80 32.37
N PRO A 367 -20.32 8.01 32.10
CA PRO A 367 -21.72 8.36 32.34
C PRO A 367 -22.74 7.52 31.54
N THR A 368 -22.31 6.83 30.48
CA THR A 368 -23.12 5.97 29.62
C THR A 368 -23.27 4.53 30.16
N SER A 369 -22.63 4.20 31.29
CA SER A 369 -22.66 2.86 31.88
C SER A 369 -24.04 2.48 32.41
N ARG A 370 -24.57 1.33 31.97
CA ARG A 370 -25.91 0.84 32.35
C ARG A 370 -25.86 0.05 33.66
N VAL A 371 -26.66 0.46 34.65
CA VAL A 371 -26.80 -0.21 35.96
C VAL A 371 -27.13 -1.71 35.79
N SER A 372 -27.99 -2.03 34.81
CA SER A 372 -28.41 -3.41 34.53
C SER A 372 -27.26 -4.37 34.20
N SER A 373 -26.14 -3.84 33.67
CA SER A 373 -24.94 -4.65 33.40
C SER A 373 -24.17 -5.06 34.67
N PHE A 374 -24.37 -4.34 35.78
CA PHE A 374 -23.82 -4.70 37.07
C PHE A 374 -24.75 -5.69 37.79
N ILE A 375 -26.05 -5.41 37.79
CA ILE A 375 -27.07 -6.25 38.42
C ILE A 375 -27.07 -7.68 37.85
N ASN A 376 -26.85 -7.85 36.54
CA ASN A 376 -26.83 -9.17 35.91
C ASN A 376 -25.44 -9.86 35.95
N GLY A 377 -24.46 -9.29 36.66
CA GLY A 377 -23.10 -9.83 36.77
C GLY A 377 -22.25 -9.73 35.50
N LYS A 378 -22.78 -9.21 34.38
CA LYS A 378 -22.06 -9.14 33.09
C LYS A 378 -20.83 -8.23 33.18
N ALA A 379 -20.91 -7.13 33.92
CA ALA A 379 -19.79 -6.23 34.13
C ALA A 379 -18.65 -6.91 34.91
N VAL A 380 -18.99 -7.71 35.93
CA VAL A 380 -18.03 -8.49 36.72
C VAL A 380 -17.37 -9.56 35.84
N ALA A 381 -18.15 -10.34 35.09
CA ALA A 381 -17.64 -11.36 34.16
C ALA A 381 -16.70 -10.74 33.11
N ASN A 382 -17.14 -9.66 32.43
CA ASN A 382 -16.32 -8.96 31.42
C ASN A 382 -15.00 -8.41 31.97
N ARG A 383 -14.98 -7.99 33.24
CA ARG A 383 -13.77 -7.49 33.92
C ARG A 383 -12.86 -8.64 34.36
N ALA A 384 -13.43 -9.75 34.83
CA ALA A 384 -12.66 -10.97 35.13
C ALA A 384 -12.00 -11.54 33.87
N ASP A 385 -12.72 -11.58 32.74
CA ASP A 385 -12.18 -11.99 31.45
C ASP A 385 -11.08 -11.03 30.98
N PHE A 386 -11.30 -9.72 31.08
CA PHE A 386 -10.29 -8.73 30.74
C PHE A 386 -9.03 -8.85 31.62
N LEU A 387 -9.18 -9.12 32.92
CA LEU A 387 -8.06 -9.40 33.82
C LEU A 387 -7.27 -10.64 33.36
N LYS A 388 -7.95 -11.71 32.94
CA LYS A 388 -7.31 -12.91 32.41
C LYS A 388 -6.50 -12.59 31.14
N HIS A 389 -7.03 -11.78 30.25
CA HIS A 389 -6.31 -11.33 29.04
C HIS A 389 -5.12 -10.42 29.38
N LEU A 390 -5.25 -9.48 30.32
CA LEU A 390 -4.13 -8.65 30.77
C LEU A 390 -3.00 -9.49 31.39
N LYS A 391 -3.33 -10.54 32.15
CA LYS A 391 -2.32 -11.47 32.68
C LYS A 391 -1.59 -12.20 31.56
N LYS A 392 -2.29 -12.70 30.55
CA LYS A 392 -1.64 -13.30 29.37
C LYS A 392 -0.74 -12.30 28.65
N LEU A 393 -1.22 -11.07 28.46
CA LEU A 393 -0.44 -10.00 27.82
C LEU A 393 0.82 -9.63 28.62
N ARG A 394 0.75 -9.65 29.95
CA ARG A 394 1.91 -9.44 30.85
C ARG A 394 2.97 -10.53 30.70
N ASP A 395 2.50 -11.76 30.47
CA ASP A 395 3.33 -12.96 30.38
C ASP A 395 3.90 -13.16 28.96
N ALA A 396 3.61 -12.26 28.01
CA ALA A 396 4.23 -12.26 26.69
C ALA A 396 5.69 -11.79 26.77
N ASP A 397 6.60 -12.60 26.23
CA ASP A 397 8.05 -12.38 26.32
C ASP A 397 8.66 -11.74 25.06
N ASP A 398 7.95 -11.82 23.92
CA ASP A 398 8.38 -11.31 22.62
C ASP A 398 7.30 -10.45 21.96
N GLY A 399 7.69 -9.69 20.92
CA GLY A 399 6.79 -8.76 20.24
C GLY A 399 5.63 -9.42 19.50
N GLU A 400 5.83 -10.60 18.93
CA GLU A 400 4.78 -11.33 18.21
C GLU A 400 3.71 -11.85 19.16
N SER A 401 4.13 -12.50 20.25
CA SER A 401 3.27 -12.98 21.32
C SER A 401 2.49 -11.82 21.97
N TYR A 402 3.17 -10.70 22.23
CA TYR A 402 2.56 -9.49 22.79
C TYR A 402 1.45 -8.94 21.89
N VAL A 403 1.74 -8.74 20.61
CA VAL A 403 0.77 -8.18 19.66
C VAL A 403 -0.39 -9.14 19.39
N ARG A 404 -0.15 -10.46 19.37
CA ARG A 404 -1.20 -11.48 19.24
C ARG A 404 -2.18 -11.45 20.42
N GLU A 405 -1.68 -11.46 21.65
CA GLU A 405 -2.54 -11.37 22.84
C GLU A 405 -3.26 -10.02 22.90
N LEU A 406 -2.60 -8.93 22.50
CA LEU A 406 -3.22 -7.61 22.44
C LEU A 406 -4.37 -7.56 21.42
N TYR A 407 -4.21 -8.22 20.28
CA TYR A 407 -5.28 -8.36 19.29
C TYR A 407 -6.50 -9.06 19.89
N GLU A 408 -6.29 -10.18 20.59
CA GLU A 408 -7.37 -10.90 21.29
C GLU A 408 -8.07 -10.02 22.34
N VAL A 409 -7.30 -9.26 23.13
CA VAL A 409 -7.85 -8.29 24.09
C VAL A 409 -8.78 -7.31 23.39
N VAL A 410 -8.32 -6.69 22.30
CA VAL A 410 -9.08 -5.67 21.56
C VAL A 410 -10.32 -6.25 20.88
N GLN A 411 -10.26 -7.47 20.33
CA GLN A 411 -11.45 -8.13 19.77
C GLN A 411 -12.52 -8.42 20.85
N ALA A 412 -12.11 -8.68 22.08
CA ALA A 412 -13.01 -8.87 23.22
C ALA A 412 -13.59 -7.55 23.77
N LEU A 413 -13.04 -6.38 23.39
CA LEU A 413 -13.52 -5.07 23.84
C LEU A 413 -14.78 -4.63 23.08
N ARG A 414 -15.94 -5.02 23.63
CA ARG A 414 -17.24 -4.45 23.24
C ARG A 414 -17.54 -3.17 24.05
N SER A 415 -17.90 -2.09 23.35
CA SER A 415 -18.34 -0.76 23.84
C SER A 415 -17.28 0.11 24.55
N PRO A 416 -17.42 1.45 24.56
CA PRO A 416 -16.51 2.35 25.29
C PRO A 416 -16.72 2.13 26.79
N CYS A 417 -15.78 1.40 27.39
CA CYS A 417 -15.87 0.95 28.78
C CYS A 417 -14.52 1.13 29.48
N LEU A 418 -14.50 1.08 30.82
CA LEU A 418 -13.31 1.28 31.66
C LEU A 418 -12.09 0.49 31.16
N ARG A 419 -12.33 -0.68 30.58
CA ARG A 419 -11.33 -1.56 29.96
C ARG A 419 -10.60 -0.89 28.80
N PHE A 420 -11.29 -0.10 27.98
CA PHE A 420 -10.68 0.70 26.92
C PHE A 420 -9.75 1.77 27.48
N HIS A 421 -10.20 2.53 28.49
CA HIS A 421 -9.36 3.55 29.14
C HIS A 421 -8.11 2.93 29.76
N MET A 422 -8.29 1.84 30.51
CA MET A 422 -7.19 1.09 31.12
C MET A 422 -6.23 0.53 30.07
N LEU A 423 -6.75 -0.05 28.97
CA LEU A 423 -5.90 -0.57 27.89
C LEU A 423 -5.12 0.56 27.22
N ARG A 424 -5.76 1.68 26.91
CA ARG A 424 -5.11 2.85 26.30
C ARG A 424 -3.97 3.37 27.18
N ASP A 425 -4.22 3.48 28.49
CA ASP A 425 -3.21 3.91 29.46
C ASP A 425 -2.04 2.91 29.55
N VAL A 426 -2.35 1.60 29.50
CA VAL A 426 -1.38 0.50 29.46
C VAL A 426 -0.48 0.58 28.23
N LEU A 427 -1.01 0.95 27.07
CA LEU A 427 -0.26 1.08 25.82
C LEU A 427 0.52 2.40 25.69
N GLY A 428 0.47 3.29 26.68
CA GLY A 428 1.12 4.60 26.60
C GLY A 428 0.46 5.59 25.66
N LEU A 429 -0.81 5.36 25.35
CA LEU A 429 -1.61 6.24 24.51
C LEU A 429 -2.44 7.17 25.39
N ASP A 430 -2.68 8.39 24.92
CA ASP A 430 -3.46 9.39 25.66
C ASP A 430 -4.90 9.53 25.14
N ARG A 431 -5.61 10.57 25.60
CA ARG A 431 -7.03 10.76 25.31
C ARG A 431 -7.36 11.00 23.83
N ARG A 432 -6.38 11.36 23.00
CA ARG A 432 -6.56 11.63 21.57
C ARG A 432 -6.80 10.35 20.78
N PHE A 433 -6.24 9.24 21.25
CA PHE A 433 -6.44 7.93 20.64
C PHE A 433 -7.85 7.42 20.98
N SER A 434 -8.74 7.59 20.02
CA SER A 434 -10.11 7.08 20.10
C SER A 434 -10.13 5.55 20.13
N ARG A 435 -11.29 4.96 20.45
CA ARG A 435 -11.46 3.49 20.43
C ARG A 435 -11.19 2.90 19.05
N ASN A 436 -11.60 3.60 18.00
CA ASN A 436 -11.41 3.19 16.62
C ASN A 436 -9.92 3.24 16.24
N VAL A 437 -9.24 4.33 16.61
CA VAL A 437 -7.79 4.48 16.39
C VAL A 437 -7.03 3.42 17.17
N LEU A 438 -7.35 3.15 18.44
CA LEU A 438 -6.74 2.08 19.22
C LEU A 438 -6.89 0.71 18.55
N HIS A 439 -8.09 0.39 18.09
CA HIS A 439 -8.36 -0.87 17.38
C HIS A 439 -7.52 -0.99 16.11
N ALA A 440 -7.45 0.08 15.32
CA ALA A 440 -6.66 0.15 14.10
C ALA A 440 -5.14 0.08 14.38
N ILE A 441 -4.64 0.70 15.45
CA ILE A 441 -3.25 0.57 15.93
C ILE A 441 -2.91 -0.89 16.17
N VAL A 442 -3.76 -1.60 16.92
CA VAL A 442 -3.51 -3.01 17.26
C VAL A 442 -3.61 -3.91 16.03
N CYS A 443 -4.57 -3.65 15.13
CA CYS A 443 -4.65 -4.37 13.86
C CYS A 443 -3.42 -4.13 12.97
N PHE A 444 -2.95 -2.88 12.92
CA PHE A 444 -1.77 -2.52 12.14
C PHE A 444 -0.50 -3.16 12.71
N ALA A 445 -0.30 -3.13 14.03
CA ALA A 445 0.80 -3.84 14.66
C ALA A 445 0.72 -5.35 14.43
N PHE A 446 -0.48 -5.94 14.50
CA PHE A 446 -0.67 -7.38 14.21
C PHE A 446 -0.25 -7.73 12.79
N ASP A 447 -0.54 -6.86 11.82
CA ASP A 447 -0.12 -7.02 10.43
C ASP A 447 1.41 -6.96 10.23
N ILE A 448 2.12 -6.24 11.11
CA ILE A 448 3.59 -6.16 11.08
C ILE A 448 4.22 -7.47 11.53
N PHE A 449 3.72 -8.04 12.64
CA PHE A 449 4.38 -9.15 13.34
C PHE A 449 3.84 -10.53 13.01
N VAL A 450 2.60 -10.64 12.54
CA VAL A 450 2.01 -11.93 12.19
C VAL A 450 2.00 -12.04 10.67
N PRO A 451 3.00 -12.73 10.08
CA PRO A 451 3.11 -12.82 8.63
C PRO A 451 1.83 -13.40 8.06
N ARG A 452 1.31 -12.77 7.01
CA ARG A 452 0.24 -13.40 6.24
C ARG A 452 0.84 -14.63 5.54
N PRO A 453 0.10 -15.75 5.45
CA PRO A 453 0.55 -16.88 4.64
C PRO A 453 0.88 -16.34 3.24
N SER A 454 2.14 -16.50 2.85
CA SER A 454 2.76 -15.83 1.69
C SER A 454 1.88 -15.99 0.46
N SER A 455 1.19 -14.92 0.07
CA SER A 455 0.64 -14.85 -1.27
C SER A 455 1.79 -14.42 -2.19
N ALA A 456 1.79 -14.87 -3.44
CA ALA A 456 2.76 -14.43 -4.46
C ALA A 456 2.70 -12.91 -4.77
N PHE A 457 1.90 -12.16 -4.00
CA PHE A 457 1.61 -10.74 -4.17
C PHE A 457 1.64 -10.02 -2.82
N GLU A 458 2.56 -10.38 -1.92
CA GLU A 458 2.86 -9.51 -0.78
C GLU A 458 3.48 -8.22 -1.34
N VAL A 459 2.65 -7.21 -1.52
CA VAL A 459 3.01 -5.90 -2.05
C VAL A 459 2.87 -4.85 -0.96
N ASP A 460 3.66 -3.78 -1.06
CA ASP A 460 3.60 -2.64 -0.13
C ASP A 460 2.17 -2.04 -0.07
N GLU A 461 1.83 -1.36 1.02
CA GLU A 461 0.48 -0.84 1.22
C GLU A 461 0.05 0.15 0.14
N SER A 462 0.96 0.99 -0.36
CA SER A 462 0.69 1.90 -1.49
C SER A 462 0.22 1.12 -2.72
N THR A 463 0.96 0.08 -3.10
CA THR A 463 0.61 -0.81 -4.22
C THR A 463 -0.76 -1.46 -4.02
N ARG A 464 -1.10 -1.84 -2.78
CA ARG A 464 -2.41 -2.41 -2.45
C ARG A 464 -3.53 -1.39 -2.62
N LEU A 465 -3.33 -0.15 -2.16
CA LEU A 465 -4.31 0.93 -2.31
C LEU A 465 -4.55 1.25 -3.80
N GLU A 466 -3.51 1.23 -4.64
CA GLU A 466 -3.66 1.36 -6.09
C GLU A 466 -4.58 0.29 -6.70
N ALA A 467 -4.43 -0.95 -6.23
CA ALA A 467 -5.29 -2.07 -6.63
C ALA A 467 -6.76 -1.81 -6.32
N GLU A 468 -7.02 -1.35 -5.09
CA GLU A 468 -8.36 -1.13 -4.55
C GLU A 468 -9.06 0.02 -5.25
N GLU A 469 -8.38 1.16 -5.45
CA GLU A 469 -8.93 2.31 -6.17
C GLU A 469 -9.22 1.98 -7.64
N SER A 470 -8.37 1.17 -8.26
CA SER A 470 -8.56 0.77 -9.65
C SER A 470 -9.74 -0.20 -9.83
N GLY A 471 -9.98 -1.09 -8.86
CA GLY A 471 -11.02 -2.13 -8.89
C GLY A 471 -12.46 -1.61 -8.88
N GLY A 472 -12.68 -0.37 -8.44
CA GLY A 472 -14.03 0.21 -8.27
C GLY A 472 -14.83 0.49 -9.55
N LEU A 473 -14.24 0.33 -10.74
CA LEU A 473 -14.93 0.56 -12.03
C LEU A 473 -15.53 -0.71 -12.66
N MET A 474 -15.20 -1.90 -12.16
CA MET A 474 -15.80 -3.18 -12.58
C MET A 474 -16.64 -3.75 -11.42
N GLY A 475 -17.85 -3.22 -11.27
CA GLY A 475 -18.85 -3.71 -10.32
C GLY A 475 -19.28 -2.62 -9.35
N ARG A 476 -20.53 -2.16 -9.50
CA ARG A 476 -21.24 -1.43 -8.44
C ARG A 476 -20.95 -2.12 -7.10
N ARG A 477 -20.54 -1.35 -6.07
CA ARG A 477 -20.71 -1.77 -4.67
C ARG A 477 -22.08 -2.42 -4.57
N PRO A 478 -22.22 -3.72 -4.27
CA PRO A 478 -23.54 -4.27 -4.04
C PRO A 478 -24.14 -3.44 -2.92
N SER A 479 -25.29 -2.82 -3.21
CA SER A 479 -26.08 -2.09 -2.23
C SER A 479 -26.19 -2.97 -0.98
N ARG A 480 -26.00 -2.37 0.19
CA ARG A 480 -26.09 -2.98 1.53
C ARG A 480 -27.39 -3.77 1.83
N GLU A 481 -28.29 -3.92 0.85
CA GLU A 481 -29.63 -4.50 0.96
C GLU A 481 -29.71 -6.00 0.66
N ILE A 482 -28.69 -6.66 0.09
CA ILE A 482 -28.88 -8.03 -0.43
C ILE A 482 -28.81 -9.15 0.64
N LEU A 483 -28.40 -8.88 1.89
CA LEU A 483 -28.27 -9.95 2.89
C LEU A 483 -29.14 -9.89 4.14
N GLY A 484 -29.88 -8.80 4.42
CA GLY A 484 -30.85 -8.78 5.55
C GLY A 484 -30.29 -9.17 6.93
N VAL A 485 -28.97 -9.23 7.09
CA VAL A 485 -28.29 -9.47 8.35
C VAL A 485 -27.85 -8.11 8.87
N GLU A 486 -28.47 -7.63 9.94
CA GLU A 486 -27.94 -6.52 10.73
C GLU A 486 -26.57 -6.96 11.28
N THR A 487 -25.47 -6.48 10.67
CA THR A 487 -24.15 -6.67 11.27
C THR A 487 -24.04 -5.79 12.52
N PRO A 488 -23.56 -6.32 13.66
CA PRO A 488 -23.45 -5.54 14.89
C PRO A 488 -22.46 -4.39 14.67
N GLU A 489 -22.87 -3.13 14.91
CA GLU A 489 -22.08 -1.87 14.86
C GLU A 489 -20.59 -2.08 14.46
N ASP A 490 -20.36 -2.19 13.16
CA ASP A 490 -19.04 -2.50 12.61
C ASP A 490 -18.05 -1.33 12.83
N PHE A 491 -16.85 -1.66 13.30
CA PHE A 491 -15.72 -0.73 13.38
C PHE A 491 -15.37 -0.22 11.98
N SER A 492 -15.84 0.98 11.62
CA SER A 492 -15.63 1.62 10.31
C SER A 492 -14.17 2.04 10.04
N ALA A 493 -13.29 1.89 11.03
CA ALA A 493 -11.88 2.28 10.97
C ALA A 493 -10.93 1.10 10.74
N ASP A 494 -11.44 -0.08 10.36
CA ASP A 494 -10.58 -1.19 9.92
C ASP A 494 -9.92 -0.82 8.58
N PRO A 495 -8.59 -0.54 8.54
CA PRO A 495 -7.89 -0.12 7.32
C PRO A 495 -7.78 -1.24 6.26
N LEU A 496 -8.25 -2.44 6.58
CA LEU A 496 -8.36 -3.56 5.65
C LEU A 496 -9.80 -3.75 5.16
N GLY A 497 -10.81 -3.25 5.87
CA GLY A 497 -12.22 -3.51 5.58
C GLY A 497 -12.65 -4.97 5.85
N ILE A 498 -13.88 -5.14 6.35
CA ILE A 498 -14.54 -6.43 6.56
C ILE A 498 -14.66 -7.23 5.25
N GLU A 499 -14.85 -6.55 4.12
CA GLU A 499 -14.91 -7.17 2.78
C GLU A 499 -13.58 -7.83 2.40
N THR A 500 -12.43 -7.26 2.73
CA THR A 500 -11.13 -7.87 2.43
C THR A 500 -10.89 -9.12 3.30
N ARG A 501 -11.47 -9.17 4.51
CA ARG A 501 -11.48 -10.38 5.35
C ARG A 501 -12.45 -11.44 4.81
N LEU A 502 -13.64 -11.05 4.33
CA LEU A 502 -14.62 -11.94 3.70
C LEU A 502 -14.17 -12.49 2.35
N PHE A 503 -13.55 -11.66 1.50
CA PHE A 503 -12.97 -12.08 0.22
C PHE A 503 -11.82 -13.08 0.44
N ARG A 504 -11.05 -12.92 1.53
CA ARG A 504 -10.03 -13.88 1.99
C ARG A 504 -10.63 -15.16 2.59
N ALA A 505 -11.77 -15.08 3.29
CA ALA A 505 -12.48 -16.25 3.81
C ALA A 505 -13.11 -17.09 2.68
N LEU A 506 -13.72 -16.44 1.68
CA LEU A 506 -14.25 -17.10 0.47
C LEU A 506 -13.14 -17.74 -0.39
N TYR A 507 -11.94 -17.16 -0.41
CA TYR A 507 -10.77 -17.79 -1.05
C TYR A 507 -10.22 -19.00 -0.28
N ARG A 508 -10.36 -19.03 1.06
CA ARG A 508 -9.99 -20.20 1.90
C ARG A 508 -10.92 -21.39 1.64
N GLU A 509 -12.21 -21.13 1.44
CA GLU A 509 -13.23 -22.18 1.22
C GLU A 509 -13.14 -22.83 -0.18
N ASN A 510 -12.64 -22.10 -1.19
CA ASN A 510 -12.40 -22.65 -2.52
C ASN A 510 -11.09 -23.43 -2.66
N ARG A 511 -10.16 -23.31 -1.70
CA ARG A 511 -8.89 -24.06 -1.69
C ARG A 511 -9.03 -25.42 -1.01
N SER A 512 -9.93 -25.55 -0.04
CA SER A 512 -10.27 -26.83 0.60
C SER A 512 -11.10 -27.77 -0.30
N ARG A 513 -11.69 -27.27 -1.39
CA ARG A 513 -12.39 -28.09 -2.40
C ARG A 513 -11.52 -28.58 -3.56
N LYS A 514 -10.24 -28.20 -3.62
CA LYS A 514 -9.30 -28.63 -4.67
C LYS A 514 -8.33 -29.73 -4.23
N PHE A 515 -8.46 -30.19 -2.98
CA PHE A 515 -7.69 -31.32 -2.42
C PHE A 515 -8.58 -32.33 -1.68
N SER A 516 -9.82 -32.46 -2.13
CA SER A 516 -10.75 -33.54 -1.73
C SER A 516 -11.20 -34.31 -2.96
#